data_AF-A0ABD1AGP2-F1
#
_entry.id   AF-A0ABD1AGP2-F1
#
_cell.length_a   1.000
_cell.length_b   1.000
_cell.length_c   1.000
_cell.angle_alpha   90.00
_cell.angle_beta   90.00
_cell.angle_gamma   90.00
#
_symmetry.space_group_name_H-M   'P 1'
#
loop_
_entity.id
_entity.type
_entity.pdbx_description
1 polymer ?
#
loop_
_entity_poly.entity_id
_entity_poly.type
_entity_poly.pdbx_seq_one_letter_code
_entity_poly.pdbx_strand_id
1 'polypeptide(L)'
;MALSLLSVFIFLHVVFAASYEESNALGSLPTPTPQNPQPSPAIIPPSPAIKQPTPFGPTTYIQTPTPTVKPPPVQPPTYKPPTIPPVKPPTYKPPTPSVKPPPVQPPTYKPPTTPPVQPPTYKPPTPPVKPPPVQPPTYKPPMPPVKPPLPPVKPRTPPPISTRIDCVSLCGTRCSKHSRKNRCMRACVTCCYRCKCVPPGTYGNKEKCGSCYVNMKTYGGKPKCP
;
A
#
# COMPACT_ATOMS: atom_id res chain seq x y z
N MET A 1 -17.56 -64.45 17.87
CA MET A 1 -17.92 -63.03 18.15
C MET A 1 -17.06 -62.02 17.39
N ALA A 2 -15.79 -62.29 17.08
CA ALA A 2 -14.91 -61.35 16.37
C ALA A 2 -15.27 -61.07 14.89
N LEU A 3 -15.85 -62.03 14.15
CA LEU A 3 -16.24 -61.82 12.75
C LEU A 3 -17.46 -60.89 12.57
N SER A 4 -18.29 -60.73 13.61
CA SER A 4 -19.49 -59.87 13.52
C SER A 4 -19.12 -58.38 13.64
N LEU A 5 -18.08 -58.04 14.41
CA LEU A 5 -17.64 -56.66 14.58
C LEU A 5 -16.93 -56.10 13.34
N LEU A 6 -16.19 -56.94 12.59
CA LEU A 6 -15.56 -56.51 11.33
C LEU A 6 -16.60 -56.17 10.25
N SER A 7 -17.71 -56.91 10.18
CA SER A 7 -18.79 -56.62 9.23
C SER A 7 -19.48 -55.29 9.53
N VAL A 8 -19.75 -55.00 10.81
CA VAL A 8 -20.36 -53.72 11.22
C VAL A 8 -19.43 -52.53 10.94
N PHE A 9 -18.12 -52.67 11.13
CA PHE A 9 -17.15 -51.63 10.81
C PHE A 9 -17.04 -51.34 9.30
N ILE A 10 -17.10 -52.37 8.45
CA ILE A 10 -17.09 -52.18 6.99
C ILE A 10 -18.38 -51.47 6.55
N PHE A 11 -19.54 -51.86 7.06
CA PHE A 11 -20.79 -51.18 6.73
C PHE A 11 -20.81 -49.72 7.21
N LEU A 12 -20.27 -49.42 8.39
CA LEU A 12 -20.20 -48.05 8.90
C LEU A 12 -19.27 -47.17 8.06
N HIS A 13 -18.14 -47.70 7.59
CA HIS A 13 -17.20 -46.97 6.74
C HIS A 13 -17.75 -46.72 5.32
N VAL A 14 -18.46 -47.68 4.73
CA VAL A 14 -19.07 -47.53 3.39
C VAL A 14 -20.20 -46.49 3.41
N VAL A 15 -21.02 -46.47 4.47
CA VAL A 15 -22.08 -45.46 4.64
C VAL A 15 -21.49 -44.06 4.88
N PHE A 16 -20.38 -43.95 5.62
CA PHE A 16 -19.72 -42.66 5.84
C PHE A 16 -19.04 -42.09 4.57
N ALA A 17 -18.55 -42.96 3.69
CA ALA A 17 -17.95 -42.54 2.42
C ALA A 17 -18.99 -42.08 1.37
N ALA A 18 -20.24 -42.55 1.42
CA ALA A 18 -21.27 -42.10 0.48
C ALA A 18 -21.89 -40.74 0.83
N SER A 19 -21.76 -40.26 2.08
CA SER A 19 -22.36 -38.99 2.51
C SER A 19 -21.54 -37.73 2.19
N TYR A 20 -20.28 -37.84 1.74
CA TYR A 20 -19.44 -36.66 1.47
C TYR A 20 -19.52 -36.14 0.03
N GLU A 21 -20.17 -36.86 -0.89
CA GLU A 21 -20.21 -36.50 -2.31
C GLU A 21 -21.47 -35.71 -2.72
N GLU A 22 -22.46 -35.60 -1.83
CA GLU A 22 -23.74 -34.90 -2.10
C GLU A 22 -23.81 -33.54 -1.39
N SER A 23 -22.84 -32.65 -1.64
CA SER A 23 -22.90 -31.25 -1.17
C SER A 23 -22.52 -30.20 -2.23
N ASN A 24 -22.29 -30.59 -3.49
CA ASN A 24 -21.82 -29.68 -4.56
C ASN A 24 -22.81 -29.53 -5.74
N ALA A 25 -24.12 -29.62 -5.49
CA ALA A 25 -25.09 -29.43 -6.57
C ALA A 25 -26.41 -28.81 -6.08
N LEU A 26 -26.38 -27.57 -5.57
CA LEU A 26 -27.57 -26.72 -5.59
C LEU A 26 -27.19 -25.26 -5.90
N GLY A 27 -27.50 -24.86 -7.12
CA GLY A 27 -28.36 -23.71 -7.35
C GLY A 27 -27.77 -22.33 -7.12
N SER A 28 -27.30 -21.71 -8.21
CA SER A 28 -27.22 -20.27 -8.38
C SER A 28 -28.56 -19.59 -8.05
N LEU A 29 -28.64 -18.93 -6.89
CA LEU A 29 -29.54 -17.79 -6.68
C LEU A 29 -28.79 -16.48 -6.97
N PRO A 30 -29.44 -15.47 -7.56
CA PRO A 30 -28.84 -14.14 -7.68
C PRO A 30 -28.59 -13.58 -6.27
N THR A 31 -27.32 -13.30 -5.97
CA THR A 31 -26.95 -12.60 -4.73
C THR A 31 -27.58 -11.20 -4.75
N PRO A 32 -28.37 -10.79 -3.74
CA PRO A 32 -28.77 -9.40 -3.59
C PRO A 32 -27.51 -8.56 -3.37
N THR A 33 -27.38 -7.49 -4.14
CA THR A 33 -26.33 -6.49 -3.99
C THR A 33 -26.25 -6.04 -2.53
N PRO A 34 -25.07 -5.95 -1.90
CA PRO A 34 -24.99 -5.31 -0.59
C PRO A 34 -25.39 -3.84 -0.75
N GLN A 35 -26.59 -3.51 -0.27
CA GLN A 35 -26.94 -2.14 0.08
C GLN A 35 -25.87 -1.67 1.06
N ASN A 36 -25.11 -0.68 0.63
CA ASN A 36 -24.19 0.07 1.45
C ASN A 36 -24.94 0.54 2.71
N PRO A 37 -24.54 0.14 3.94
CA PRO A 37 -25.12 0.70 5.14
C PRO A 37 -24.87 2.21 5.11
N GLN A 38 -25.95 2.97 4.99
CA GLN A 38 -25.96 4.40 5.21
C GLN A 38 -25.21 4.66 6.54
N PRO A 39 -24.19 5.53 6.57
CA PRO A 39 -23.50 5.83 7.82
C PRO A 39 -24.50 6.48 8.77
N SER A 40 -24.91 5.72 9.79
CA SER A 40 -25.53 6.32 10.97
C SER A 40 -24.49 7.24 11.64
N PRO A 41 -24.90 8.39 12.17
CA PRO A 41 -24.00 9.32 12.82
C PRO A 41 -23.34 8.64 14.02
N ALA A 42 -22.00 8.70 14.06
CA ALA A 42 -21.21 8.18 15.16
C ALA A 42 -21.58 8.91 16.46
N ILE A 43 -22.16 8.17 17.40
CA ILE A 43 -22.26 8.59 18.81
C ILE A 43 -20.83 8.63 19.35
N ILE A 44 -20.39 9.82 19.73
CA ILE A 44 -19.09 10.09 20.34
C ILE A 44 -19.05 9.36 21.69
N PRO A 45 -18.10 8.44 21.95
CA PRO A 45 -17.92 7.90 23.29
C PRO A 45 -17.37 8.99 24.23
N PRO A 46 -17.84 9.09 25.48
CA PRO A 46 -17.29 10.04 26.44
C PRO A 46 -15.82 9.72 26.72
N SER A 47 -14.98 10.76 26.70
CA SER A 47 -13.55 10.68 27.06
C SER A 47 -13.36 9.97 28.41
N PRO A 48 -12.38 9.05 28.53
CA PRO A 48 -12.02 8.52 29.83
C PRO A 48 -11.30 9.59 30.66
N ALA A 49 -11.81 9.86 31.85
CA ALA A 49 -11.22 10.75 32.84
C ALA A 49 -9.80 10.26 33.20
N ILE A 50 -8.80 11.09 32.92
CA ILE A 50 -7.41 10.83 33.28
C ILE A 50 -7.30 11.03 34.79
N LYS A 51 -7.05 9.94 35.53
CA LYS A 51 -6.73 10.00 36.96
C LYS A 51 -5.38 10.69 37.17
N GLN A 52 -5.40 11.72 38.01
CA GLN A 52 -4.25 12.51 38.42
C GLN A 52 -3.33 11.66 39.32
N PRO A 53 -2.01 11.56 39.06
CA PRO A 53 -1.08 10.88 39.96
C PRO A 53 -0.82 11.72 41.21
N THR A 54 -0.74 11.04 42.35
CA THR A 54 -0.44 11.60 43.67
C THR A 54 0.99 12.17 43.77
N PRO A 55 1.25 13.13 44.66
CA PRO A 55 2.58 13.71 44.83
C PRO A 55 3.50 12.77 45.62
N PHE A 56 4.66 12.47 45.04
CA PHE A 56 5.79 11.82 45.72
C PHE A 56 6.45 12.81 46.70
N GLY A 57 6.88 12.29 47.85
CA GLY A 57 7.33 13.04 49.02
C GLY A 57 8.64 13.83 48.87
N PRO A 58 9.07 14.52 49.94
CA PRO A 58 10.14 15.51 49.88
C PRO A 58 11.51 14.85 49.76
N THR A 59 12.21 15.14 48.66
CA THR A 59 13.63 14.81 48.50
C THR A 59 14.46 15.97 49.03
N THR A 60 15.19 15.72 50.12
CA THR A 60 16.17 16.64 50.71
C THR A 60 17.36 16.80 49.76
N TYR A 61 17.57 17.99 49.21
CA TYR A 61 18.74 18.32 48.39
C TYR A 61 19.82 18.98 49.25
N ILE A 62 21.04 18.44 49.20
CA ILE A 62 22.24 19.06 49.77
C ILE A 62 22.72 20.16 48.81
N GLN A 63 22.83 21.39 49.32
CA GLN A 63 23.28 22.57 48.58
C GLN A 63 24.81 22.60 48.51
N THR A 64 25.36 22.56 47.29
CA THR A 64 26.77 22.90 47.03
C THR A 64 26.80 24.30 46.40
N PRO A 65 27.60 25.25 46.89
CA PRO A 65 27.63 26.61 46.34
C PRO A 65 28.38 26.65 45.01
N THR A 66 27.67 27.00 43.94
CA THR A 66 28.21 27.21 42.59
C THR A 66 28.81 28.62 42.48
N PRO A 67 30.03 28.80 41.93
CA PRO A 67 30.62 30.13 41.77
C PRO A 67 29.86 30.96 40.71
N THR A 68 29.53 32.19 41.06
CA THR A 68 28.80 33.15 40.21
C THR A 68 29.73 33.73 39.14
N VAL A 69 29.59 33.26 37.90
CA VAL A 69 30.18 33.93 36.73
C VAL A 69 29.09 34.78 36.07
N LYS A 70 29.30 36.10 36.03
CA LYS A 70 28.38 37.09 35.45
C LYS A 70 28.34 36.91 33.91
N PRO A 71 27.17 36.66 33.29
CA PRO A 71 27.08 36.53 31.84
C PRO A 71 27.29 37.88 31.13
N PRO A 72 27.90 37.91 29.94
CA PRO A 72 28.01 39.13 29.13
C PRO A 72 26.63 39.56 28.58
N PRO A 73 26.43 40.86 28.31
CA PRO A 73 25.15 41.38 27.83
C PRO A 73 24.89 40.93 26.39
N VAL A 74 23.85 40.12 26.20
CA VAL A 74 23.35 39.71 24.88
C VAL A 74 22.36 40.77 24.40
N GLN A 75 22.69 41.48 23.32
CA GLN A 75 21.72 42.34 22.62
C GLN A 75 20.83 41.48 21.70
N PRO A 76 19.49 41.60 21.76
CA PRO A 76 18.61 40.87 20.88
C PRO A 76 18.69 41.42 19.44
N PRO A 77 18.66 40.56 18.40
CA PRO A 77 18.65 41.02 17.02
C PRO A 77 17.34 41.74 16.69
N THR A 78 17.44 42.96 16.15
CA THR A 78 16.30 43.73 15.65
C THR A 78 15.76 43.11 14.37
N TYR A 79 14.63 42.39 14.46
CA TYR A 79 13.96 41.83 13.29
C TYR A 79 13.04 42.88 12.64
N LYS A 80 13.37 43.33 11.42
CA LYS A 80 12.44 44.09 10.58
C LYS A 80 11.51 43.10 9.85
N PRO A 81 10.19 43.13 10.11
CA PRO A 81 9.26 42.24 9.42
C PRO A 81 9.17 42.60 7.93
N PRO A 82 9.13 41.60 7.01
CA PRO A 82 8.93 41.85 5.60
C PRO A 82 7.55 42.45 5.33
N THR A 83 7.50 43.56 4.61
CA THR A 83 6.26 44.18 4.14
C THR A 83 5.66 43.32 3.02
N ILE A 84 4.59 42.60 3.31
CA ILE A 84 3.82 41.83 2.31
C ILE A 84 3.01 42.84 1.48
N PRO A 85 3.15 42.90 0.14
CA PRO A 85 2.31 43.77 -0.69
C PRO A 85 0.83 43.33 -0.61
N PRO A 86 -0.14 44.26 -0.63
CA PRO A 86 -1.55 43.92 -0.50
C PRO A 86 -2.03 43.12 -1.72
N VAL A 87 -2.31 41.84 -1.51
CA VAL A 87 -2.93 40.99 -2.52
C VAL A 87 -4.42 41.37 -2.59
N LYS A 88 -4.87 41.93 -3.72
CA LYS A 88 -6.28 42.20 -3.98
C LYS A 88 -7.06 40.86 -3.96
N PRO A 89 -8.17 40.76 -3.21
CA PRO A 89 -9.00 39.56 -3.25
C PRO A 89 -9.59 39.36 -4.65
N PRO A 90 -9.63 38.13 -5.18
CA PRO A 90 -10.30 37.86 -6.44
C PRO A 90 -11.81 38.10 -6.29
N THR A 91 -12.33 39.03 -7.07
CA THR A 91 -13.77 39.29 -7.19
C THR A 91 -14.45 38.06 -7.82
N TYR A 92 -15.14 37.25 -7.01
CA TYR A 92 -15.96 36.15 -7.50
C TYR A 92 -17.28 36.71 -8.05
N LYS A 93 -17.48 36.62 -9.37
CA LYS A 93 -18.78 36.87 -10.02
C LYS A 93 -19.54 35.53 -10.02
N PRO A 94 -20.71 35.43 -9.35
CA PRO A 94 -21.51 34.22 -9.39
C PRO A 94 -21.99 33.94 -10.82
N PRO A 95 -21.91 32.70 -11.33
CA PRO A 95 -22.56 32.32 -12.58
C PRO A 95 -24.08 32.41 -12.42
N THR A 96 -24.73 33.12 -13.33
CA THR A 96 -26.19 33.25 -13.42
C THR A 96 -26.84 31.87 -13.66
N PRO A 97 -27.95 31.51 -12.99
CA PRO A 97 -28.64 30.27 -13.26
C PRO A 97 -29.59 30.48 -14.43
N SER A 98 -29.17 30.10 -15.64
CA SER A 98 -30.12 29.86 -16.73
C SER A 98 -29.50 28.94 -17.77
N VAL A 99 -29.63 27.63 -17.55
CA VAL A 99 -29.51 26.64 -18.62
C VAL A 99 -30.81 25.87 -18.63
N LYS A 100 -31.67 26.21 -19.59
CA LYS A 100 -32.90 25.49 -19.92
C LYS A 100 -32.54 24.01 -20.19
N PRO A 101 -33.29 23.02 -19.66
CA PRO A 101 -33.03 21.62 -19.98
C PRO A 101 -33.13 21.41 -21.50
N PRO A 102 -32.14 20.77 -22.15
CA PRO A 102 -32.25 20.45 -23.56
C PRO A 102 -33.38 19.44 -23.79
N PRO A 103 -34.13 19.54 -24.90
CA PRO A 103 -35.22 18.63 -25.19
C PRO A 103 -34.66 17.22 -25.39
N VAL A 104 -35.16 16.27 -24.60
CA VAL A 104 -34.83 14.85 -24.73
C VAL A 104 -35.49 14.35 -26.02
N GLN A 105 -34.70 14.14 -27.08
CA GLN A 105 -35.16 13.41 -28.26
C GLN A 105 -34.97 11.91 -28.03
N PRO A 106 -35.96 11.06 -28.37
CA PRO A 106 -35.83 9.62 -28.24
C PRO A 106 -34.73 9.10 -29.18
N PRO A 107 -33.95 8.07 -28.77
CA PRO A 107 -32.88 7.54 -29.60
C PRO A 107 -33.47 6.92 -30.86
N THR A 108 -33.18 7.55 -32.00
CA THR A 108 -33.48 6.97 -33.32
C THR A 108 -32.45 5.89 -33.59
N TYR A 109 -32.85 4.63 -33.50
CA TYR A 109 -32.00 3.49 -33.83
C TYR A 109 -31.84 3.40 -35.36
N LYS A 110 -30.67 3.79 -35.88
CA LYS A 110 -30.26 3.46 -37.25
C LYS A 110 -29.57 2.09 -37.23
N PRO A 111 -30.00 1.13 -38.08
CA PRO A 111 -29.35 -0.17 -38.16
C PRO A 111 -27.89 -0.01 -38.63
N PRO A 112 -26.95 -0.83 -38.14
CA PRO A 112 -25.54 -0.73 -38.51
C PRO A 112 -25.37 -1.02 -40.00
N THR A 113 -24.92 -0.01 -40.75
CA THR A 113 -24.47 -0.21 -42.13
C THR A 113 -23.04 -0.74 -42.05
N THR A 114 -22.83 -1.98 -42.51
CA THR A 114 -21.50 -2.57 -42.63
C THR A 114 -20.67 -1.74 -43.63
N PRO A 115 -19.46 -1.28 -43.28
CA PRO A 115 -18.62 -0.58 -44.23
C PRO A 115 -18.17 -1.55 -45.34
N PRO A 116 -18.08 -1.10 -46.61
CA PRO A 116 -17.60 -1.94 -47.69
C PRO A 116 -16.12 -2.29 -47.43
N VAL A 117 -15.83 -3.58 -47.42
CA VAL A 117 -14.47 -4.10 -47.29
C VAL A 117 -13.66 -3.64 -48.52
N GLN A 118 -12.72 -2.71 -48.32
CA GLN A 118 -11.76 -2.37 -49.36
C GLN A 118 -10.68 -3.46 -49.45
N PRO A 119 -10.29 -3.91 -50.66
CA PRO A 119 -9.21 -4.86 -50.82
C PRO A 119 -7.87 -4.25 -50.34
N PRO A 120 -6.97 -5.07 -49.76
CA PRO A 120 -5.70 -4.59 -49.23
C PRO A 120 -4.84 -4.03 -50.36
N THR A 121 -4.54 -2.73 -50.29
CA THR A 121 -3.60 -2.06 -51.18
C THR A 121 -2.17 -2.44 -50.74
N TYR A 122 -1.49 -3.27 -51.51
CA TYR A 122 -0.10 -3.62 -51.28
C TYR A 122 0.79 -2.40 -51.60
N LYS A 123 1.41 -1.81 -50.58
CA LYS A 123 2.52 -0.85 -50.79
C LYS A 123 3.78 -1.65 -51.18
N PRO A 124 4.53 -1.22 -52.22
CA PRO A 124 5.80 -1.85 -52.58
C PRO A 124 6.80 -1.80 -51.41
N PRO A 125 7.66 -2.81 -51.24
CA PRO A 125 8.70 -2.80 -50.22
C PRO A 125 9.66 -1.63 -50.46
N THR A 126 9.94 -0.85 -49.41
CA THR A 126 11.00 0.15 -49.39
C THR A 126 12.37 -0.49 -49.66
N PRO A 127 13.32 0.25 -50.27
CA PRO A 127 14.66 -0.26 -50.57
C PRO A 127 15.43 -0.68 -49.31
N PRO A 128 16.49 -1.51 -49.45
CA PRO A 128 17.19 -2.08 -48.31
C PRO A 128 17.83 -0.98 -47.47
N VAL A 129 17.40 -0.88 -46.20
CA VAL A 129 18.04 -0.03 -45.22
C VAL A 129 19.44 -0.60 -44.97
N LYS A 130 20.46 0.22 -45.20
CA LYS A 130 21.87 -0.09 -44.94
C LYS A 130 22.04 -0.60 -43.50
N PRO A 131 22.77 -1.70 -43.25
CA PRO A 131 23.01 -2.17 -41.89
C PRO A 131 23.63 -1.06 -41.03
N PRO A 132 23.13 -0.84 -39.80
CA PRO A 132 23.76 0.10 -38.89
C PRO A 132 25.22 -0.34 -38.63
N PRO A 133 26.18 0.60 -38.51
CA PRO A 133 27.56 0.26 -38.22
C PRO A 133 27.62 -0.46 -36.87
N VAL A 134 28.13 -1.69 -36.88
CA VAL A 134 28.41 -2.49 -35.69
C VAL A 134 29.47 -1.76 -34.87
N GLN A 135 29.08 -1.09 -33.80
CA GLN A 135 30.03 -0.60 -32.82
C GLN A 135 30.60 -1.82 -32.06
N PRO A 136 31.93 -1.94 -31.92
CA PRO A 136 32.51 -3.02 -31.13
C PRO A 136 32.02 -2.91 -29.67
N PRO A 137 31.80 -4.03 -28.97
CA PRO A 137 31.40 -4.00 -27.58
C PRO A 137 32.47 -3.24 -26.79
N THR A 138 32.08 -2.11 -26.19
CA THR A 138 32.93 -1.41 -25.23
C THR A 138 33.07 -2.31 -24.02
N TYR A 139 34.21 -2.98 -23.89
CA TYR A 139 34.55 -3.83 -22.77
C TYR A 139 34.68 -2.94 -21.53
N LYS A 140 33.67 -2.96 -20.65
CA LYS A 140 33.82 -2.35 -19.32
C LYS A 140 34.87 -3.17 -18.56
N PRO A 141 35.87 -2.52 -17.93
CA PRO A 141 36.89 -3.21 -17.15
C PRO A 141 36.27 -4.20 -16.15
N PRO A 142 36.90 -5.37 -15.91
CA PRO A 142 36.43 -6.32 -14.92
C PRO A 142 36.24 -5.64 -13.57
N MET A 143 35.07 -5.84 -12.95
CA MET A 143 34.82 -5.40 -11.58
C MET A 143 35.90 -6.00 -10.67
N PRO A 144 36.38 -5.26 -9.64
CA PRO A 144 37.36 -5.79 -8.69
C PRO A 144 36.87 -7.09 -8.05
N PRO A 145 37.79 -7.97 -7.60
CA PRO A 145 37.45 -9.31 -7.14
C PRO A 145 36.39 -9.24 -6.04
N VAL A 146 35.24 -9.86 -6.32
CA VAL A 146 34.15 -10.01 -5.36
C VAL A 146 34.71 -10.78 -4.16
N LYS A 147 34.65 -10.17 -2.98
CA LYS A 147 35.06 -10.80 -1.71
C LYS A 147 34.45 -12.21 -1.60
N PRO A 148 35.16 -13.19 -1.02
CA PRO A 148 34.66 -14.54 -0.83
C PRO A 148 33.24 -14.55 -0.25
N PRO A 149 32.32 -15.42 -0.73
CA PRO A 149 31.00 -15.56 -0.15
C PRO A 149 31.13 -15.88 1.33
N LEU A 150 30.53 -15.04 2.17
CA LEU A 150 30.41 -15.30 3.61
C LEU A 150 29.73 -16.66 3.82
N PRO A 151 30.09 -17.41 4.88
CA PRO A 151 29.48 -18.70 5.19
C PRO A 151 27.95 -18.59 5.32
N PRO A 152 27.20 -19.69 5.07
CA PRO A 152 25.75 -19.68 5.08
C PRO A 152 25.25 -19.23 6.45
N VAL A 153 24.76 -18.00 6.49
CA VAL A 153 24.17 -17.43 7.68
C VAL A 153 22.90 -18.22 7.95
N LYS A 154 22.91 -19.02 9.03
CA LYS A 154 21.73 -19.64 9.68
C LYS A 154 20.53 -18.70 9.55
N PRO A 155 19.28 -19.17 9.31
CA PRO A 155 18.11 -18.30 9.23
C PRO A 155 18.01 -17.43 10.49
N ARG A 156 18.58 -16.23 10.42
CA ARG A 156 18.54 -15.25 11.50
C ARG A 156 17.09 -14.80 11.53
N THR A 157 16.47 -14.97 12.68
CA THR A 157 15.28 -14.23 13.08
C THR A 157 15.46 -12.81 12.55
N PRO A 158 14.55 -12.29 11.68
CA PRO A 158 14.77 -11.01 11.02
C PRO A 158 15.07 -9.96 12.09
N PRO A 159 16.19 -9.22 11.98
CA PRO A 159 16.52 -8.20 12.96
C PRO A 159 15.36 -7.20 13.02
N PRO A 160 15.05 -6.63 14.19
CA PRO A 160 14.03 -5.60 14.31
C PRO A 160 14.40 -4.42 13.41
N ILE A 161 13.73 -4.29 12.27
CA ILE A 161 13.91 -3.20 11.30
C ILE A 161 13.38 -1.95 11.98
N SER A 162 14.27 -1.13 12.54
CA SER A 162 13.88 -0.01 13.41
C SER A 162 14.34 1.36 12.89
N THR A 163 15.12 1.44 11.80
CA THR A 163 15.55 2.73 11.27
C THR A 163 14.86 3.09 9.95
N ARG A 164 14.64 4.40 9.75
CA ARG A 164 14.08 4.99 8.53
C ARG A 164 14.82 4.56 7.27
N ILE A 165 16.13 4.41 7.37
CA ILE A 165 17.02 4.07 6.25
C ILE A 165 16.77 2.63 5.79
N ASP A 166 16.58 1.70 6.73
CA ASP A 166 16.30 0.29 6.44
C ASP A 166 14.97 0.11 5.72
N CYS A 167 13.95 0.87 6.09
CA CYS A 167 12.67 0.84 5.39
C CYS A 167 12.81 1.29 3.92
N VAL A 168 13.60 2.33 3.64
CA VAL A 168 13.75 2.85 2.28
C VAL A 168 14.46 1.84 1.38
N SER A 169 15.54 1.21 1.86
CA SER A 169 16.29 0.21 1.07
C SER A 169 15.45 -1.04 0.81
N LEU A 170 14.80 -1.60 1.85
CA LEU A 170 13.97 -2.79 1.73
C LEU A 170 12.73 -2.55 0.84
N CYS A 171 12.08 -1.40 1.00
CA CYS A 171 10.97 -1.02 0.12
C CYS A 171 11.43 -0.80 -1.32
N GLY A 172 12.65 -0.31 -1.54
CA GLY A 172 13.24 -0.18 -2.87
C GLY A 172 13.28 -1.52 -3.61
N THR A 173 13.75 -2.56 -2.93
CA THR A 173 13.74 -3.93 -3.46
C THR A 173 12.31 -4.40 -3.71
N ARG A 174 11.42 -4.24 -2.73
CA ARG A 174 10.02 -4.68 -2.81
C ARG A 174 9.27 -4.06 -3.98
N CYS A 175 9.49 -2.77 -4.23
CA CYS A 175 8.79 -1.99 -5.24
C CYS A 175 9.49 -1.96 -6.60
N SER A 176 10.68 -2.57 -6.73
CA SER A 176 11.51 -2.54 -7.94
C SER A 176 10.79 -3.00 -9.21
N LYS A 177 9.97 -4.04 -9.11
CA LYS A 177 9.17 -4.61 -10.22
C LYS A 177 7.73 -4.07 -10.29
N HIS A 178 7.32 -3.22 -9.36
CA HIS A 178 5.96 -2.70 -9.35
C HIS A 178 5.79 -1.64 -10.46
N SER A 179 4.72 -1.77 -11.25
CA SER A 179 4.38 -0.82 -12.33
C SER A 179 4.33 0.64 -11.89
N ARG A 180 3.93 0.92 -10.63
CA ARG A 180 3.84 2.26 -10.05
C ARG A 180 4.79 2.39 -8.85
N LYS A 181 6.10 2.42 -9.13
CA LYS A 181 7.19 2.46 -8.14
C LYS A 181 6.97 3.49 -7.02
N ASN A 182 6.67 4.75 -7.37
CA ASN A 182 6.48 5.82 -6.39
C ASN A 182 5.29 5.58 -5.45
N ARG A 183 4.17 5.07 -6.00
CA ARG A 183 2.98 4.73 -5.19
C ARG A 183 3.27 3.54 -4.27
N CYS A 184 3.94 2.52 -4.79
CA CYS A 184 4.38 1.36 -4.00
C CYS A 184 5.31 1.80 -2.86
N MET A 185 6.34 2.61 -3.15
CA MET A 185 7.30 3.07 -2.15
C MET A 185 6.63 3.82 -1.01
N ARG A 186 5.73 4.76 -1.32
CA ARG A 186 5.01 5.53 -0.30
C ARG A 186 4.16 4.64 0.61
N ALA A 187 3.50 3.64 0.03
CA ALA A 187 2.71 2.67 0.80
C ALA A 187 3.61 1.75 1.65
N CYS A 188 4.64 1.16 1.04
CA CYS A 188 5.58 0.26 1.70
C CYS A 188 6.25 0.92 2.89
N VAL A 189 6.79 2.13 2.72
CA VAL A 189 7.48 2.86 3.79
C VAL A 189 6.53 3.18 4.94
N THR A 190 5.28 3.54 4.65
CA THR A 190 4.24 3.73 5.69
C THR A 190 3.98 2.43 6.47
N CYS A 191 3.86 1.31 5.77
CA CYS A 191 3.68 -0.01 6.40
C CYS A 191 4.90 -0.43 7.20
N CYS A 192 6.11 -0.16 6.70
CA CYS A 192 7.36 -0.44 7.39
C CYS A 192 7.48 0.34 8.70
N TYR A 193 7.11 1.63 8.73
CA TYR A 193 7.13 2.40 9.99
C TYR A 193 6.14 1.89 11.03
N ARG A 194 4.96 1.44 10.58
CA ARG A 194 3.93 0.94 11.51
C ARG A 194 4.26 -0.46 12.01
N CYS A 195 4.69 -1.33 11.11
CA CYS A 195 4.86 -2.77 11.37
C CYS A 195 6.31 -3.20 11.59
N LYS A 196 7.28 -2.28 11.43
CA LYS A 196 8.73 -2.53 11.58
C LYS A 196 9.22 -3.75 10.78
N CYS A 197 8.60 -3.99 9.63
CA CYS A 197 8.88 -5.15 8.78
C CYS A 197 8.53 -4.87 7.33
N VAL A 198 9.38 -5.34 6.41
CA VAL A 198 9.12 -5.39 4.97
C VAL A 198 9.30 -6.84 4.50
N PRO A 199 8.29 -7.43 3.85
CA PRO A 199 8.40 -8.79 3.34
C PRO A 199 9.53 -8.95 2.32
N PRO A 200 10.27 -10.08 2.32
CA PRO A 200 11.30 -10.33 1.32
C PRO A 200 10.70 -10.49 -0.08
N GLY A 201 11.52 -10.27 -1.12
CA GLY A 201 11.11 -10.38 -2.52
C GLY A 201 10.30 -9.18 -3.02
N THR A 202 9.78 -9.28 -4.25
CA THR A 202 9.01 -8.19 -4.90
C THR A 202 7.49 -8.39 -4.85
N TYR A 203 7.03 -9.61 -4.52
CA TYR A 203 5.62 -10.01 -4.44
C TYR A 203 5.44 -11.06 -3.34
N GLY A 204 4.21 -11.23 -2.82
CA GLY A 204 3.89 -12.30 -1.86
C GLY A 204 4.56 -12.16 -0.48
N ASN A 205 4.67 -13.25 0.27
CA ASN A 205 5.42 -13.33 1.54
C ASN A 205 4.96 -12.38 2.65
N LYS A 206 3.73 -11.85 2.56
CA LYS A 206 3.21 -10.85 3.49
C LYS A 206 3.09 -11.42 4.91
N GLU A 207 2.83 -12.73 5.00
CA GLU A 207 2.79 -13.52 6.23
C GLU A 207 4.11 -13.51 7.01
N LYS A 208 5.25 -13.27 6.34
CA LYS A 208 6.56 -13.13 7.01
C LYS A 208 6.63 -11.91 7.93
N CYS A 209 5.83 -10.88 7.66
CA CYS A 209 5.68 -9.71 8.52
C CYS A 209 4.44 -9.75 9.41
N GLY A 210 3.77 -10.91 9.48
CA GLY A 210 2.62 -11.14 10.33
C GLY A 210 1.38 -10.31 9.98
N SER A 211 0.45 -10.27 10.93
CA SER A 211 -0.88 -9.68 10.74
C SER A 211 -0.83 -8.16 10.54
N CYS A 212 0.14 -7.43 11.10
CA CYS A 212 0.22 -5.97 10.95
C CYS A 212 0.33 -5.56 9.48
N TYR A 213 1.22 -6.20 8.71
CA TYR A 213 1.42 -5.86 7.31
C TYR A 213 0.25 -6.33 6.43
N VAL A 214 -0.32 -7.50 6.74
CA VAL A 214 -1.41 -8.12 5.98
C VAL A 214 -2.75 -7.40 6.20
N ASN A 215 -3.07 -7.06 7.45
CA ASN A 215 -4.38 -6.53 7.83
C ASN A 215 -4.49 -5.01 7.69
N MET A 216 -3.39 -4.33 7.37
CA MET A 216 -3.43 -2.90 7.09
C MET A 216 -4.26 -2.62 5.83
N LYS A 217 -5.39 -1.96 6.02
CA LYS A 217 -6.33 -1.57 4.96
C LYS A 217 -6.33 -0.06 4.74
N THR A 218 -6.68 0.33 3.53
CA THR A 218 -7.06 1.71 3.20
C THR A 218 -8.48 1.98 3.69
N TYR A 219 -8.93 3.24 3.66
CA TYR A 219 -10.31 3.60 4.00
C TYR A 219 -11.34 2.80 3.18
N GLY A 220 -11.03 2.48 1.92
CA GLY A 220 -11.89 1.66 1.05
C GLY A 220 -11.76 0.15 1.24
N GLY A 221 -11.26 -0.33 2.38
CA GLY A 221 -11.17 -1.76 2.72
C GLY A 221 -10.13 -2.59 1.95
N LYS A 222 -9.46 -2.00 0.96
CA LYS A 222 -8.42 -2.67 0.16
C LYS A 222 -7.09 -2.76 0.94
N PRO A 223 -6.28 -3.82 0.74
CA PRO A 223 -4.97 -3.94 1.36
C PRO A 223 -4.10 -2.73 1.00
N LYS A 224 -3.53 -2.10 2.03
CA LYS A 224 -2.70 -0.90 1.89
C LYS A 224 -1.26 -1.24 1.52
N CYS A 225 -0.72 -2.32 2.08
CA CYS A 225 0.68 -2.68 1.94
C CYS A 225 0.94 -3.52 0.68
N PRO A 226 2.01 -3.22 -0.08
CA PRO A 226 2.32 -3.91 -1.33
C PRO A 226 2.66 -5.39 -1.15
#